data_AF-A0A7H0Y324-F1
#
_entry.id   AF-A0A7H0Y324-F1
#
_cell.length_a   1.000
_cell.length_b   1.000
_cell.length_c   1.000
_cell.angle_alpha   90.00
_cell.angle_beta   90.00
_cell.angle_gamma   90.00
#
_symmetry.space_group_name_H-M   'P 1'
#
loop_
_entity.id
_entity.type
_entity.pdbx_description
1 polymer ?
#
loop_
_entity_poly.entity_id
_entity_poly.type
_entity_poly.pdbx_seq_one_letter_code
_entity_poly.pdbx_strand_id
1 'polypeptide(L)' 'MDKQKLLNTIEETAKEYGWSLDVALDRLEQIGFKIAEAEGNERFTESHVKMSVDFAYNAFR' A
#
# COMPACT_ATOMS: atom_id res chain seq x y z
N MET A 1 3.30 8.37 9.40
CA MET A 1 4.47 7.91 8.63
C MET A 1 4.77 8.91 7.51
N ASP A 2 6.04 9.12 7.14
CA ASP A 2 6.38 9.99 6.00
C ASP A 2 6.02 9.34 4.66
N LYS A 3 5.76 10.17 3.64
CA LYS A 3 5.33 9.70 2.31
C LYS A 3 6.32 8.72 1.68
N GLN A 4 7.61 9.00 1.81
CA GLN A 4 8.64 8.19 1.18
C GLN A 4 8.65 6.79 1.79
N LYS A 5 8.58 6.70 3.11
CA LYS A 5 8.49 5.42 3.82
C LYS A 5 7.21 4.67 3.48
N LEU A 6 6.06 5.35 3.39
CA LEU A 6 4.79 4.75 2.94
C LEU A 6 4.93 4.10 1.56
N LEU A 7 5.45 4.84 0.58
CA LEU A 7 5.62 4.35 -0.78
C LEU A 7 6.64 3.20 -0.86
N ASN A 8 7.75 3.30 -0.13
CA ASN A 8 8.74 2.23 -0.07
C ASN A 8 8.15 0.95 0.53
N THR A 9 7.36 1.03 1.61
CA THR A 9 6.68 -0.14 2.19
C THR A 9 5.71 -0.78 1.22
N ILE A 10 4.94 0.02 0.48
CA ILE A 10 4.03 -0.48 -0.56
C ILE A 10 4.83 -1.20 -1.63
N GLU A 11 5.89 -0.59 -2.14
CA GLU A 11 6.72 -1.17 -3.21
C GLU A 11 7.38 -2.49 -2.78
N GLU A 12 7.99 -2.54 -1.60
CA GLU A 12 8.66 -3.74 -1.07
C GLU A 12 7.67 -4.90 -0.92
N THR A 13 6.47 -4.63 -0.40
CA THR A 13 5.43 -5.66 -0.21
C THR A 13 4.83 -6.09 -1.54
N ALA A 14 4.57 -5.14 -2.45
CA ALA A 14 4.04 -5.41 -3.78
C ALA A 14 4.99 -6.27 -4.63
N LYS A 15 6.32 -6.10 -4.46
CA LYS A 15 7.33 -6.91 -5.14
C LYS A 15 7.22 -8.39 -4.81
N GLU A 16 6.83 -8.76 -3.59
CA GLU A 16 6.60 -10.16 -3.22
C GLU A 16 5.46 -10.79 -4.02
N TYR A 17 4.51 -9.96 -4.48
CA TYR A 17 3.38 -10.34 -5.32
C TYR A 17 3.61 -10.13 -6.83
N GLY A 18 4.81 -9.71 -7.23
CA GLY A 18 5.14 -9.41 -8.62
C GLY A 18 4.44 -8.16 -9.19
N TRP A 19 3.92 -7.29 -8.32
CA TRP A 19 3.31 -6.02 -8.73
C TRP A 19 4.37 -4.91 -8.78
N SER A 20 4.28 -4.04 -9.80
CA SER A 20 4.99 -2.76 -9.78
C SER A 20 4.32 -1.81 -8.77
N LEU A 21 5.03 -0.77 -8.34
CA LEU A 21 4.48 0.23 -7.44
C LEU A 21 3.20 0.85 -8.01
N ASP A 22 3.19 1.22 -9.30
CA ASP A 22 2.01 1.82 -9.94
C ASP A 22 0.79 0.90 -9.91
N VAL A 23 0.99 -0.41 -10.15
CA VAL A 23 -0.08 -1.40 -10.04
C VAL A 23 -0.57 -1.51 -8.61
N ALA A 24 0.33 -1.59 -7.63
CA ALA A 24 -0.07 -1.65 -6.22
C ALA A 24 -0.85 -0.41 -5.78
N LEU A 25 -0.45 0.78 -6.22
CA LEU A 25 -1.14 2.03 -5.92
C LEU A 25 -2.55 2.06 -6.54
N ASP A 26 -2.69 1.67 -7.81
CA ASP A 26 -4.00 1.57 -8.47
C ASP A 26 -4.93 0.59 -7.74
N ARG A 27 -4.40 -0.58 -7.33
CA ARG A 27 -5.16 -1.61 -6.61
C ARG A 27 -5.57 -1.16 -5.21
N LEU A 28 -4.67 -0.47 -4.50
CA LEU A 28 -4.96 0.15 -3.21
C LEU A 28 -6.05 1.22 -3.34
N GLU A 29 -5.99 2.05 -4.38
CA GLU A 29 -7.03 3.06 -4.63
C GLU A 29 -8.40 2.42 -4.91
N GLN A 30 -8.44 1.32 -5.67
CA GLN A 30 -9.69 0.59 -5.94
C GLN A 30 -10.35 -0.01 -4.70
N ILE A 31 -9.57 -0.38 -3.66
CA ILE A 31 -10.12 -0.81 -2.36
C ILE A 31 -10.36 0.35 -1.38
N GLY A 32 -10.19 1.60 -1.83
CA GLY A 32 -10.41 2.80 -1.03
C GLY A 32 -9.23 3.23 -0.16
N PHE A 33 -8.06 2.61 -0.30
CA PHE A 33 -6.85 3.06 0.38
C PHE A 33 -6.25 4.26 -0.37
N LYS A 34 -6.29 5.44 0.26
CA LYS A 34 -5.75 6.67 -0.33
C LYS A 34 -4.42 7.07 0.31
N ILE A 35 -3.38 7.16 -0.50
CA ILE A 35 -2.04 7.58 -0.06
C ILE A 35 -2.06 8.95 0.62
N ALA A 36 -2.83 9.90 0.08
CA ALA A 36 -2.95 11.24 0.64
C ALA A 36 -3.55 11.28 2.06
N GLU A 37 -4.38 10.30 2.43
CA GLU A 37 -4.97 10.20 3.78
C GLU A 37 -4.06 9.43 4.75
N ALA A 38 -3.17 8.59 4.21
CA ALA A 38 -2.20 7.80 4.98
C ALA A 38 -0.90 8.56 5.28
N GLU A 39 -0.49 9.49 4.41
CA GLU A 39 0.68 10.35 4.62
C GLU A 39 0.50 11.23 5.87
N GLY A 40 1.48 11.22 6.78
CA GLY A 40 1.43 12.03 8.00
C GLY A 40 0.44 11.52 9.07
N ASN A 41 -0.28 10.44 8.80
CA ASN A 41 -1.25 9.87 9.73
C ASN A 41 -0.61 8.74 10.56
N GLU A 42 -0.71 8.85 11.89
CA GLU A 42 -0.10 7.90 12.83
C GLU A 42 -0.83 6.54 12.87
N ARG A 43 -2.09 6.49 12.41
CA ARG A 43 -2.86 5.25 12.34
C ARG A 43 -2.34 4.29 11.27
N PHE A 44 -1.71 4.81 10.23
CA PHE A 44 -1.12 4.01 9.16
C PHE A 44 0.31 3.62 9.53
N THR A 45 0.40 2.58 10.35
CA THR A 45 1.66 1.90 10.65
C THR A 45 2.13 1.08 9.45
N GLU A 46 3.41 0.70 9.45
CA GLU A 46 3.98 -0.17 8.42
C GLU A 46 3.19 -1.48 8.28
N SER A 47 2.79 -2.10 9.40
CA SER A 47 1.96 -3.30 9.41
C SER A 47 0.58 -3.08 8.77
N HIS A 48 -0.07 -1.94 9.01
CA HIS A 48 -1.37 -1.63 8.36
C HIS A 48 -1.23 -1.51 6.85
N VAL A 49 -0.13 -0.91 6.38
CA VAL A 49 0.14 -0.76 4.95
C VAL A 49 0.39 -2.12 4.31
N LYS A 50 1.22 -2.97 4.93
CA LYS A 50 1.45 -4.35 4.47
C LYS A 50 0.14 -5.13 4.36
N MET A 51 -0.68 -5.12 5.42
CA MET A 51 -2.00 -5.76 5.41
C MET A 51 -2.93 -5.21 4.32
N SER A 52 -2.84 -3.92 4.01
CA SER A 52 -3.65 -3.30 2.95
C SER A 52 -3.22 -3.77 1.57
N VAL A 53 -1.90 -3.91 1.34
CA VAL A 53 -1.35 -4.48 0.09
C VAL A 53 -1.73 -5.95 -0.02
N ASP A 54 -1.63 -6.73 1.06
CA ASP A 54 -2.04 -8.14 1.09
C ASP A 54 -3.54 -8.30 0.78
N PHE A 55 -4.37 -7.44 1.36
CA PHE A 55 -5.80 -7.42 1.10
C PHE A 55 -6.09 -7.07 -0.36
N ALA A 56 -5.44 -6.04 -0.90
CA ALA A 56 -5.57 -5.67 -2.31
C ALA A 56 -5.16 -6.85 -3.22
N TYR A 57 -4.02 -7.49 -2.96
CA TYR A 57 -3.57 -8.65 -3.72
C TYR A 57 -4.61 -9.77 -3.72
N ASN A 58 -5.16 -10.12 -2.54
CA ASN A 58 -6.17 -11.16 -2.44
C ASN A 58 -7.51 -10.79 -3.12
N ALA A 59 -7.83 -9.50 -3.21
CA ALA A 59 -9.04 -9.03 -3.89
C ALA A 59 -8.95 -9.07 -5.43
N PHE A 60 -7.72 -9.02 -6.00
CA PHE A 60 -7.50 -8.87 -7.45
C PHE A 60 -6.70 -10.01 -8.10
N ARG A 61 -6.40 -11.09 -7.36
CA ARG A 61 -5.75 -12.30 -7.89
C ARG A 61 -6.70 -13.23 -8.65
#